data_AF-A0A2N3GH36-F1
#
_entry.id   AF-A0A2N3GH36-F1
#
_cell.length_a   1.000
_cell.length_b   1.000
_cell.length_c   1.000
_cell.angle_alpha   90.00
_cell.angle_beta   90.00
_cell.angle_gamma   90.00
#
_symmetry.space_group_name_H-M   'P 1'
#
loop_
_entity.id
_entity.type
_entity.pdbx_description
1 polymer ?
#
loop_
_entity_poly.entity_id
_entity_poly.type
_entity_poly.pdbx_seq_one_letter_code
_entity_poly.pdbx_strand_id
1 'polypeptide(L)'
;MELPDGYVDCLRDELAPFGLEFASVATADDLTSVEFRADPESFVRDYPGLGVEESYGEQWPPEFLSLWLRFDAEDNPIEISFEVFDLLIWAASVDPELRDRLNTLADPDDHAAAVGQALAGVLYPAETEDVFLG
;
A
#
# COMPACT_ATOMS: atom_id res chain seq x y z
N MET A 1 19.82 -2.01 -9.75
CA MET A 1 19.61 -2.38 -8.34
C MET A 1 18.72 -3.59 -8.30
N GLU A 2 18.88 -4.45 -7.30
CA GLU A 2 18.09 -5.68 -7.11
C GLU A 2 17.50 -5.65 -5.70
N LEU A 3 16.19 -5.90 -5.58
CA LEU A 3 15.51 -5.99 -4.29
C LEU A 3 16.08 -7.17 -3.47
N PRO A 4 16.03 -7.11 -2.13
CA PRO A 4 16.45 -8.23 -1.29
C PRO A 4 15.73 -9.53 -1.66
N ASP A 5 16.46 -10.65 -1.66
CA ASP A 5 15.90 -11.97 -1.94
C ASP A 5 14.72 -12.28 -1.01
N GLY A 6 13.61 -12.74 -1.57
CA GLY A 6 12.40 -13.10 -0.82
C GLY A 6 11.51 -11.91 -0.40
N TYR A 7 11.94 -10.67 -0.61
CA TYR A 7 11.17 -9.48 -0.23
C TYR A 7 9.80 -9.41 -0.92
N VAL A 8 9.76 -9.73 -2.23
CA VAL A 8 8.50 -9.77 -2.99
C VAL A 8 7.57 -10.87 -2.46
N ASP A 9 8.11 -12.00 -2.02
CA ASP A 9 7.30 -13.08 -1.45
C ASP A 9 6.70 -12.66 -0.08
N CYS A 10 7.48 -11.95 0.75
CA CYS A 10 6.97 -11.39 2.00
C CYS A 10 5.85 -10.39 1.74
N LEU A 11 6.01 -9.48 0.76
CA LEU A 11 4.95 -8.56 0.35
C LEU A 11 3.71 -9.30 -0.12
N ARG A 12 3.85 -10.39 -0.88
CA ARG A 12 2.71 -11.19 -1.34
C ARG A 12 1.94 -11.80 -0.17
N ASP A 13 2.64 -12.32 0.83
CA ASP A 13 1.99 -12.91 2.01
C ASP A 13 1.23 -11.85 2.82
N GLU A 14 1.82 -10.67 3.01
CA GLU A 14 1.20 -9.56 3.74
C GLU A 14 0.04 -8.91 2.97
N LEU A 15 0.09 -8.90 1.63
CA LEU A 15 -0.90 -8.23 0.78
C LEU A 15 -2.05 -9.14 0.30
N ALA A 16 -1.85 -10.46 0.33
CA ALA A 16 -2.87 -11.44 -0.06
C ALA A 16 -4.24 -11.27 0.65
N PRO A 17 -4.32 -10.94 1.96
CA PRO A 17 -5.59 -10.72 2.64
C PRO A 17 -6.45 -9.60 2.04
N PHE A 18 -5.83 -8.65 1.33
CA PHE A 18 -6.51 -7.51 0.71
C PHE A 18 -6.85 -7.74 -0.78
N GLY A 19 -6.60 -8.95 -1.30
CA GLY A 19 -6.84 -9.29 -2.71
C GLY A 19 -5.82 -8.69 -3.68
N LEU A 20 -4.67 -8.20 -3.19
CA LEU A 20 -3.59 -7.68 -4.00
C LEU A 20 -2.68 -8.80 -4.50
N GLU A 21 -2.51 -8.86 -5.81
CA GLU A 21 -1.68 -9.84 -6.49
C GLU A 21 -0.45 -9.18 -7.10
N PHE A 22 0.69 -9.85 -7.03
CA PHE A 22 1.94 -9.35 -7.63
C PHE A 22 1.78 -9.20 -9.15
N ALA A 23 2.10 -8.01 -9.68
CA ALA A 23 2.00 -7.71 -11.10
C ALA A 23 3.38 -7.58 -11.75
N SER A 24 4.25 -6.73 -11.22
CA SER A 24 5.57 -6.50 -11.84
C SER A 24 6.61 -5.92 -10.89
N VAL A 25 7.88 -6.13 -11.26
CA VAL A 25 9.01 -5.31 -10.79
C VAL A 25 9.65 -4.67 -12.02
N ALA A 26 9.90 -3.36 -11.95
CA ALA A 26 10.59 -2.61 -12.98
C ALA A 26 11.73 -1.80 -12.37
N THR A 27 12.86 -1.73 -13.07
CA THR A 27 13.99 -0.89 -12.69
C THR A 27 14.33 0.03 -13.85
N ALA A 28 14.25 1.34 -13.64
CA ALA A 28 14.55 2.35 -14.65
C ALA A 28 15.13 3.61 -13.98
N ASP A 29 16.16 4.21 -14.56
CA ASP A 29 16.76 5.47 -14.08
C ASP A 29 17.04 5.50 -12.56
N ASP A 30 17.65 4.42 -12.05
CA ASP A 30 17.98 4.21 -10.63
C ASP A 30 16.77 4.17 -9.68
N LEU A 31 15.57 4.01 -10.22
CA LEU A 31 14.33 3.78 -9.50
C LEU A 31 13.91 2.31 -9.63
N THR A 32 13.63 1.66 -8.51
CA THR A 32 13.00 0.34 -8.49
C THR A 32 11.54 0.48 -8.12
N SER A 33 10.63 -0.04 -8.94
CA SER A 33 9.19 -0.01 -8.72
C SER A 33 8.63 -1.42 -8.64
N VAL A 34 7.80 -1.67 -7.63
CA VAL A 34 7.05 -2.90 -7.44
C VAL A 34 5.57 -2.57 -7.55
N GLU A 35 4.84 -3.33 -8.36
CA GLU A 35 3.40 -3.17 -8.55
C GLU A 35 2.66 -4.40 -8.05
N PHE A 36 1.63 -4.16 -7.24
CA PHE A 36 0.59 -5.12 -6.93
C PHE A 36 -0.75 -4.61 -7.46
N ARG A 37 -1.62 -5.52 -7.90
CA ARG A 37 -2.92 -5.19 -8.49
C ARG A 37 -4.07 -5.86 -7.78
N ALA A 38 -5.20 -5.19 -7.73
CA ALA A 38 -6.47 -5.75 -7.25
C ALA A 38 -7.58 -5.57 -8.30
N ASP A 39 -8.55 -6.48 -8.29
CA ASP A 39 -9.79 -6.35 -9.04
C ASP A 39 -10.67 -5.23 -8.43
N PRO A 40 -11.01 -4.17 -9.18
CA PRO A 40 -11.69 -3.01 -8.61
C PRO A 40 -13.07 -3.33 -8.04
N GLU A 41 -13.84 -4.18 -8.74
CA GLU A 41 -15.20 -4.53 -8.32
C GLU A 41 -15.19 -5.40 -7.06
N SER A 42 -14.30 -6.40 -6.99
CA SER A 42 -14.13 -7.23 -5.78
C SER A 42 -13.61 -6.40 -4.62
N PHE A 43 -12.66 -5.50 -4.86
CA PHE A 43 -12.10 -4.63 -3.84
C PHE A 43 -13.18 -3.75 -3.20
N VAL A 44 -13.98 -3.03 -3.99
CA VAL A 44 -15.04 -2.17 -3.46
C VAL A 44 -16.13 -2.97 -2.73
N ARG A 45 -16.41 -4.20 -3.19
CA ARG A 45 -17.35 -5.08 -2.49
C ARG A 45 -16.86 -5.43 -1.08
N ASP A 46 -15.55 -5.66 -0.93
CA ASP A 46 -14.95 -6.07 0.32
C ASP A 46 -14.60 -4.84 1.22
N TYR A 47 -14.41 -3.67 0.60
CA TYR A 47 -14.06 -2.40 1.25
C TYR A 47 -14.94 -1.22 0.79
N PRO A 48 -16.25 -1.24 1.10
CA PRO A 48 -17.17 -0.21 0.63
C PRO A 48 -16.91 1.15 1.31
N GLY A 49 -17.09 2.24 0.56
CA GLY A 49 -17.09 3.60 1.12
C GLY A 49 -15.70 4.22 1.34
N LEU A 50 -14.64 3.66 0.76
CA LEU A 50 -13.29 4.21 0.82
C LEU A 50 -13.04 5.41 -0.11
N GLY A 51 -14.02 5.81 -0.92
CA GLY A 51 -13.88 6.93 -1.85
C GLY A 51 -13.15 6.61 -3.15
N VAL A 52 -12.77 5.33 -3.37
CA VAL A 52 -12.03 4.90 -4.57
C VAL A 52 -12.91 4.99 -5.82
N GLU A 53 -14.19 4.63 -5.73
CA GLU A 53 -15.12 4.78 -6.87
C GLU A 53 -15.26 6.25 -7.26
N GLU A 54 -15.41 7.12 -6.26
CA GLU A 54 -15.56 8.55 -6.43
C GLU A 54 -14.30 9.21 -7.00
N SER A 55 -13.10 8.69 -6.70
CA SER A 55 -11.86 9.21 -7.27
C SER A 55 -11.72 8.94 -8.76
N TYR A 56 -12.31 7.85 -9.25
CA TYR A 56 -12.33 7.50 -10.67
C TYR A 56 -13.51 8.15 -11.44
N GLY A 57 -14.62 8.46 -10.76
CA GLY A 57 -15.78 9.10 -11.38
C GLY A 57 -16.31 8.31 -12.59
N GLU A 58 -16.36 8.93 -13.76
CA GLU A 58 -16.84 8.28 -15.00
C GLU A 58 -15.89 7.20 -15.55
N GLN A 59 -14.66 7.11 -15.04
CA GLN A 59 -13.67 6.12 -15.46
C GLN A 59 -13.77 4.80 -14.68
N TRP A 60 -14.73 4.70 -13.77
CA TRP A 60 -14.95 3.50 -12.99
C TRP A 60 -15.75 2.42 -13.76
N PRO A 61 -15.39 1.12 -13.63
CA PRO A 61 -14.17 0.62 -13.00
C PRO A 61 -12.97 0.70 -13.96
N PRO A 62 -11.75 0.98 -13.44
CA PRO A 62 -10.53 0.77 -14.22
C PRO A 62 -10.31 -0.72 -14.50
N GLU A 63 -9.25 -1.06 -15.25
CA GLU A 63 -8.90 -2.48 -15.49
C GLU A 63 -8.40 -3.17 -14.21
N PHE A 64 -7.69 -2.43 -13.36
CA PHE A 64 -7.16 -2.88 -12.08
C PHE A 64 -6.91 -1.66 -11.19
N LEU A 65 -6.89 -1.89 -9.87
CA LEU A 65 -6.31 -0.96 -8.90
C LEU A 65 -4.84 -1.33 -8.69
N SER A 66 -3.95 -0.36 -8.46
CA SER A 66 -2.52 -0.55 -8.28
C SER A 66 -2.02 -0.02 -6.93
N LEU A 67 -1.30 -0.88 -6.21
CA LEU A 67 -0.38 -0.51 -5.14
C LEU A 67 1.02 -0.41 -5.73
N TRP A 68 1.67 0.74 -5.54
CA TRP A 68 3.04 1.00 -5.95
C TRP A 68 3.94 1.11 -4.74
N LEU A 69 5.06 0.39 -4.78
CA LEU A 69 6.20 0.62 -3.89
C LEU A 69 7.39 1.05 -4.75
N ARG A 70 7.94 2.23 -4.49
CA ARG A 70 9.09 2.76 -5.22
C ARG A 70 10.26 3.05 -4.30
N PHE A 71 11.44 2.67 -4.75
CA PHE A 71 12.70 2.78 -4.02
C PHE A 71 13.71 3.55 -4.84
N ASP A 72 14.46 4.44 -4.19
CA ASP A 72 15.58 5.13 -4.82
C ASP A 72 16.81 4.23 -4.98
N ALA A 73 17.90 4.83 -5.47
CA ALA A 73 19.18 4.15 -5.72
C ALA A 73 19.92 3.67 -4.46
N GLU A 74 19.43 4.04 -3.27
CA GLU A 74 19.98 3.70 -1.96
C GLU A 74 19.05 2.77 -1.16
N ASP A 75 18.08 2.13 -1.85
CA ASP A 75 17.06 1.25 -1.27
C ASP A 75 16.10 1.96 -0.30
N ASN A 76 16.04 3.30 -0.34
CA ASN A 76 15.10 4.04 0.50
C ASN A 76 13.71 4.03 -0.15
N PRO A 77 12.66 3.66 0.58
CA PRO A 77 11.29 3.82 0.12
C PRO A 77 10.98 5.30 -0.09
N ILE A 78 10.59 5.69 -1.31
CA ILE A 78 10.21 7.07 -1.64
C ILE A 78 8.71 7.22 -1.90
N GLU A 79 8.03 6.12 -2.24
CA GLU A 79 6.60 6.09 -2.47
C GLU A 79 6.04 4.73 -2.08
N ILE A 80 4.97 4.75 -1.30
CA ILE A 80 4.15 3.57 -1.02
C ILE A 80 2.70 4.07 -1.14
N SER A 81 2.07 3.82 -2.28
CA SER A 81 0.79 4.42 -2.64
C SER A 81 -0.18 3.37 -3.17
N PHE A 82 -1.41 3.39 -2.68
CA PHE A 82 -2.52 2.60 -3.21
C PHE A 82 -3.63 3.54 -3.66
N GLU A 83 -3.81 3.67 -4.96
CA GLU A 83 -4.78 4.60 -5.56
C GLU A 83 -4.62 6.04 -5.03
N VAL A 84 -5.60 6.50 -4.24
CA VAL A 84 -5.64 7.83 -3.63
C VAL A 84 -4.96 7.88 -2.25
N PHE A 85 -4.54 6.73 -1.72
CA PHE A 85 -3.91 6.61 -0.41
C PHE A 85 -2.40 6.62 -0.54
N ASP A 86 -1.76 7.65 0.00
CA ASP A 86 -0.32 7.67 0.23
C ASP A 86 -0.05 7.10 1.63
N LEU A 87 0.49 5.88 1.70
CA LEU A 87 0.69 5.14 2.95
C LEU A 87 1.82 5.76 3.79
N LEU A 88 2.83 6.37 3.16
CA LEU A 88 3.91 7.06 3.88
C LEU A 88 3.38 8.32 4.57
N ILE A 89 2.58 9.13 3.86
CA ILE A 89 1.98 10.35 4.41
C ILE A 89 0.94 10.00 5.47
N TRP A 90 0.11 8.98 5.22
CA TRP A 90 -0.87 8.52 6.18
C TRP A 90 -0.21 8.05 7.47
N ALA A 91 0.78 7.14 7.39
CA ALA A 91 1.50 6.63 8.55
C ALA A 91 2.18 7.77 9.33
N ALA A 92 2.81 8.71 8.63
CA ALA A 92 3.41 9.89 9.26
C ALA A 92 2.42 10.74 10.07
N SER A 93 1.13 10.65 9.79
CA SER A 93 0.07 11.43 10.45
C SER A 93 -0.57 10.69 11.62
N VAL A 94 -0.51 9.36 11.64
CA VAL A 94 -1.25 8.53 12.62
C VAL A 94 -0.35 7.71 13.54
N ASP A 95 0.80 7.25 13.05
CA ASP A 95 1.69 6.34 13.77
C ASP A 95 3.16 6.58 13.36
N PRO A 96 3.93 7.32 14.17
CA PRO A 96 5.35 7.57 13.92
C PRO A 96 6.21 6.31 13.86
N GLU A 97 5.86 5.26 14.60
CA GLU A 97 6.62 4.00 14.61
C GLU A 97 6.42 3.24 13.30
N LEU A 98 5.18 3.19 12.82
CA LEU A 98 4.85 2.62 11.51
C LEU A 98 5.52 3.42 10.38
N ARG A 99 5.53 4.75 10.48
CA ARG A 99 6.25 5.62 9.53
C ARG A 99 7.72 5.23 9.47
N ASP A 100 8.41 5.10 10.60
CA ASP A 100 9.84 4.79 10.63
C ASP A 100 10.13 3.45 9.94
N ARG A 101 9.29 2.43 10.19
CA ARG A 101 9.39 1.11 9.56
C ARG A 101 9.15 1.16 8.05
N LEU A 102 8.20 1.97 7.57
CA LEU A 102 7.97 2.20 6.14
C LEU A 102 9.06 3.02 5.43
N ASN A 103 9.93 3.73 6.17
CA ASN A 103 10.98 4.57 5.58
C ASN A 103 12.34 3.85 5.51
N THR A 104 12.41 2.55 5.80
CA THR A 104 13.68 1.82 5.78
C THR A 104 13.51 0.39 5.29
N LEU A 105 14.39 -0.04 4.37
CA LEU A 105 14.48 -1.43 3.92
C LEU A 105 15.58 -2.22 4.67
N ALA A 106 16.00 -1.75 5.83
CA ALA A 106 17.05 -2.41 6.63
C ALA A 106 16.65 -3.82 7.09
N ASP A 107 15.35 -4.05 7.31
CA ASP A 107 14.74 -5.34 7.58
C ASP A 107 13.59 -5.55 6.57
N PRO A 108 13.80 -6.32 5.48
CA PRO A 108 12.82 -6.48 4.41
C PRO A 108 11.51 -7.15 4.87
N ASP A 109 11.60 -8.10 5.81
CA ASP A 109 10.44 -8.76 6.39
C ASP A 109 9.61 -7.77 7.21
N ASP A 110 10.27 -6.96 8.04
CA ASP A 110 9.60 -5.93 8.84
C ASP A 110 8.96 -4.84 7.95
N HIS A 111 9.67 -4.41 6.90
CA HIS A 111 9.14 -3.44 5.94
C HIS A 111 7.91 -3.98 5.20
N ALA A 112 7.92 -5.25 4.75
CA ALA A 112 6.77 -5.87 4.11
C ALA A 112 5.55 -5.91 5.07
N ALA A 113 5.76 -6.28 6.33
CA ALA A 113 4.73 -6.25 7.35
C ALA A 113 4.22 -4.83 7.62
N ALA A 114 5.09 -3.82 7.62
CA ALA A 114 4.70 -2.42 7.77
C ALA A 114 3.82 -1.95 6.61
N VAL A 115 4.09 -2.37 5.37
CA VAL A 115 3.24 -2.07 4.21
C VAL A 115 1.83 -2.66 4.40
N GLY A 116 1.75 -3.93 4.81
CA GLY A 116 0.47 -4.59 5.11
C GLY A 116 -0.31 -3.90 6.23
N GLN A 117 0.39 -3.49 7.31
CA GLN A 117 -0.21 -2.74 8.42
C GLN A 117 -0.72 -1.37 8.02
N ALA A 118 0.04 -0.63 7.20
CA ALA A 118 -0.36 0.67 6.70
C ALA A 118 -1.58 0.58 5.78
N LEU A 119 -1.59 -0.42 4.89
CA LEU A 119 -2.74 -0.71 4.06
C LEU A 119 -3.96 -1.07 4.92
N ALA A 120 -3.82 -1.99 5.89
CA ALA A 120 -4.89 -2.32 6.82
C ALA A 120 -5.45 -1.08 7.53
N GLY A 121 -4.59 -0.16 7.94
CA GLY A 121 -4.99 1.06 8.65
C GLY A 121 -5.78 2.05 7.79
N VAL A 122 -5.48 2.16 6.49
CA VAL A 122 -6.28 3.00 5.58
C VAL A 122 -7.59 2.32 5.15
N LEU A 123 -7.62 0.99 5.08
CA LEU A 123 -8.80 0.22 4.66
C LEU A 123 -9.79 -0.03 5.81
N TYR A 124 -9.27 -0.15 7.03
CA TYR A 124 -10.03 -0.26 8.26
C TYR A 124 -9.65 0.90 9.17
N PRO A 125 -9.97 2.16 8.78
CA PRO A 125 -9.83 3.25 9.71
C PRO A 125 -10.72 2.85 10.89
N ALA A 126 -10.11 2.59 12.05
CA ALA A 126 -10.85 2.25 13.26
C ALA A 126 -12.01 3.22 13.30
N GLU A 127 -13.26 2.71 13.33
CA GLU A 127 -14.43 3.56 13.51
C GLU A 127 -14.03 4.49 14.62
N THR A 128 -13.80 5.77 14.29
CA THR A 128 -13.71 6.79 15.30
C THR A 128 -15.09 6.72 15.86
N GLU A 129 -15.23 5.93 16.93
CA GLU A 129 -16.45 5.80 17.69
C GLU A 129 -16.92 7.23 17.81
N ASP A 130 -18.07 7.45 17.19
CA ASP A 130 -18.85 8.63 17.30
C ASP A 130 -19.15 8.74 18.81
N VAL A 131 -18.22 9.30 19.59
CA VAL A 131 -18.47 9.85 20.92
C VAL A 131 -19.26 11.15 20.74
N PHE A 132 -20.34 11.07 19.96
CA PHE A 132 -21.56 11.84 20.16
C PHE A 132 -22.47 11.02 21.07
N LEU A 133 -22.11 10.93 22.36
CA LEU A 133 -23.10 10.59 23.38
C LEU A 133 -22.82 11.41 24.65
N GLY A 134 -23.64 12.45 24.85
CA GLY A 134 -23.99 12.97 26.18
C GLY A 134 -23.78 14.45 26.39
#